data_AF-A0A316A0T1-F1
#
_entry.id   AF-A0A316A0T1-F1
#
_cell.length_a   1.000
_cell.length_b   1.000
_cell.length_c   1.000
_cell.angle_alpha   90.00
_cell.angle_beta   90.00
_cell.angle_gamma   90.00
#
_symmetry.space_group_name_H-M   'P 1'
#
loop_
_entity.id
_entity.type
_entity.pdbx_description
1 polymer ?
#
loop_
_entity_poly.entity_id
_entity_poly.type
_entity_poly.pdbx_seq_one_letter_code
_entity_poly.pdbx_strand_id
1 'polypeptide(L)'
;MPQPATQHHSTLLATFTGTDRPGVTAAVLGALAGRGLEVLDVEQHVVRGHLTLALLTTCGASRGDEDDDGDRVAELESALRAAAARFDLDVTITPGGSSDDPAVGVVVPSGPRSHVTVLAAPLRPEQLALVAGTVAEAGASIDAVRRLATATPDHPVTCLELDVRGAEPAALRRELATVAASAGVDVAVSPAGLVRHGRRLVVLDVDSTLIQDEVIELIAAHAGPEAQRAVAEVTERAMRGELDFAESLHERVKALAGLDARVLADVRAAVRLTPGAEVLCSVLQRLGFVMALVSGGFAEVVEPLAASLGIARVRANRLEVIDGKLTGRVLGEVVDRAGKASALREFARAERLDLDRTVAVGDGANDLDMIAAAGLGVAFNAKPLVREQADTSLNNPYLDSVLHLLGISREEADEVQTSRDDDGELRGPVALRPLRRDDFPLLASWLDQPRVARWWPDAHTLEDLELDYGPGIDGTDPIHLALALTAGGRAFGFVQTYRYDDEPESRAALEALLPVPPGALGIDYLIGEPDLQGRGLGAAVISAAVAEGLVRHPDAPEVLVSVPLGNRASWRALEKAGFERAAEGDMVPDNPLDPHDHVVYRLTRIDGRSTSASTSTDSGGAAGMGV
;
A
#
# COMPACT_ATOMS: atom_id res chain seq x y z
N MET A 1 46.90 14.75 39.44
CA MET A 1 46.10 13.55 39.16
C MET A 1 46.90 12.68 38.21
N PRO A 2 47.03 11.36 38.42
CA PRO A 2 47.73 10.53 37.45
C PRO A 2 46.92 10.46 36.15
N GLN A 3 47.59 10.53 35.01
CA GLN A 3 47.01 10.24 33.70
C GLN A 3 46.36 8.84 33.74
N PRO A 4 45.16 8.63 33.15
CA PRO A 4 44.64 7.30 32.98
C PRO A 4 45.61 6.50 32.10
N ALA A 5 46.01 5.31 32.56
CA ALA A 5 46.80 4.39 31.76
C ALA A 5 46.03 4.10 30.46
N THR A 6 46.69 4.29 29.32
CA THR A 6 46.17 3.86 28.01
C THR A 6 46.02 2.35 28.03
N GLN A 7 44.79 1.86 28.12
CA GLN A 7 44.48 0.44 27.97
C GLN A 7 44.65 0.09 26.49
N HIS A 8 45.64 -0.73 26.18
CA HIS A 8 45.80 -1.28 24.84
C HIS A 8 44.82 -2.44 24.67
N HIS A 9 43.76 -2.22 23.89
CA HIS A 9 42.87 -3.28 23.46
C HIS A 9 43.43 -3.89 22.19
N SER A 10 43.82 -5.16 22.22
CA SER A 10 44.14 -5.90 21.01
C SER A 10 42.84 -6.27 20.28
N THR A 11 42.80 -6.00 18.98
CA THR A 11 41.67 -6.35 18.12
C THR A 11 42.03 -7.52 17.22
N LEU A 12 41.03 -8.28 16.80
CA LEU A 12 41.16 -9.41 15.89
C LEU A 12 40.04 -9.33 14.86
N LEU A 13 40.39 -9.10 13.59
CA LEU A 13 39.48 -9.14 12.46
C LEU A 13 39.60 -10.50 11.77
N ALA A 14 38.49 -11.23 11.70
CA ALA A 14 38.39 -12.47 10.96
C ALA A 14 37.39 -12.31 9.81
N THR A 15 37.88 -12.50 8.58
CA THR A 15 37.07 -12.40 7.36
C THR A 15 36.97 -13.77 6.70
N PHE A 16 35.76 -14.30 6.62
CA PHE A 16 35.42 -15.59 6.04
C PHE A 16 34.79 -15.40 4.66
N THR A 17 35.25 -16.16 3.67
CA THR A 17 34.72 -16.12 2.30
C THR A 17 34.54 -17.51 1.73
N GLY A 18 33.43 -17.76 1.03
CA GLY A 18 33.19 -19.05 0.38
C GLY A 18 31.73 -19.26 -0.01
N THR A 19 31.33 -20.52 -0.22
CA THR A 19 29.93 -20.86 -0.50
C THR A 19 29.08 -20.79 0.76
N ASP A 20 27.94 -20.10 0.69
CA ASP A 20 27.01 -19.98 1.80
C ASP A 20 26.40 -21.34 2.18
N ARG A 21 26.29 -21.56 3.49
CA ARG A 21 25.69 -22.76 4.08
C ARG A 21 24.98 -22.40 5.38
N PRO A 22 23.81 -23.00 5.67
CA PRO A 22 23.14 -22.80 6.94
C PRO A 22 24.05 -23.14 8.15
N GLY A 23 24.09 -22.25 9.13
CA GLY A 23 24.79 -22.46 10.40
C GLY A 23 26.25 -21.98 10.46
N VAL A 24 26.80 -21.40 9.38
CA VAL A 24 28.17 -20.84 9.38
C VAL A 24 28.36 -19.81 10.50
N THR A 25 27.50 -18.78 10.55
CA THR A 25 27.59 -17.69 11.55
C THR A 25 27.56 -18.24 12.98
N ALA A 26 26.65 -19.19 13.24
CA ALA A 26 26.52 -19.81 14.55
C ALA A 26 27.76 -20.63 14.94
N ALA A 27 28.39 -21.32 13.98
CA ALA A 27 29.60 -22.10 14.24
C ALA A 27 30.84 -21.22 14.46
N VAL A 28 30.99 -20.13 13.70
CA VAL A 28 32.07 -19.16 13.87
C VAL A 28 31.98 -18.49 15.24
N LEU A 29 30.81 -17.95 15.60
CA LEU A 29 30.60 -17.34 16.92
C LEU A 29 30.71 -18.38 18.04
N GLY A 30 30.22 -19.60 17.82
CA GLY A 30 30.34 -20.71 18.77
C GLY A 30 31.79 -21.12 19.04
N ALA A 31 32.69 -21.03 18.06
CA ALA A 31 34.11 -21.31 18.25
C ALA A 31 34.82 -20.29 19.17
N LEU A 32 34.26 -19.08 19.26
CA LEU A 32 34.76 -17.97 20.09
C LEU A 32 34.08 -17.87 21.46
N ALA A 33 32.94 -18.53 21.64
CA ALA A 33 32.14 -18.45 22.85
C ALA A 33 32.93 -18.92 24.09
N GLY A 34 32.76 -18.20 25.21
CA GLY A 34 33.40 -18.53 26.49
C GLY A 34 34.87 -18.10 26.65
N ARG A 35 35.44 -17.40 25.65
CA ARG A 35 36.86 -17.01 25.63
C ARG A 35 37.16 -15.58 26.12
N GLY A 36 36.17 -14.92 26.72
CA GLY A 36 36.32 -13.56 27.24
C GLY A 36 36.59 -12.49 26.17
N LEU A 37 36.05 -12.71 24.96
CA LEU A 37 36.08 -11.75 23.86
C LEU A 37 34.83 -10.89 23.85
N GLU A 38 34.98 -9.65 23.39
CA GLU A 38 33.85 -8.77 23.06
C GLU A 38 33.77 -8.64 21.54
N VAL A 39 32.55 -8.76 20.99
CA VAL A 39 32.28 -8.52 19.57
C VAL A 39 32.10 -7.02 19.37
N LEU A 40 32.97 -6.42 18.56
CA LEU A 40 32.91 -4.99 18.25
C LEU A 40 32.06 -4.73 17.00
N ASP A 41 32.16 -5.61 16.00
CA ASP A 41 31.42 -5.48 14.75
C ASP A 41 31.20 -6.84 14.05
N VAL A 42 30.10 -6.96 13.33
CA VAL A 42 29.76 -8.14 12.51
C VAL A 42 29.08 -7.68 11.22
N GLU A 43 29.74 -7.92 10.10
CA GLU A 43 29.16 -7.69 8.78
C GLU A 43 29.04 -9.01 8.02
N GLN A 44 27.84 -9.30 7.52
CA GLN A 44 27.59 -10.51 6.72
C GLN A 44 26.82 -10.17 5.45
N HIS A 45 27.37 -10.60 4.31
CA HIS A 45 26.76 -10.48 3.00
C HIS A 45 26.71 -11.84 2.31
N VAL A 46 25.54 -12.16 1.74
CA VAL A 46 25.38 -13.33 0.87
C VAL A 46 24.92 -12.84 -0.50
N VAL A 47 25.75 -13.06 -1.51
CA VAL A 47 25.46 -12.66 -2.89
C VAL A 47 25.51 -13.90 -3.77
N ARG A 48 24.36 -14.29 -4.33
CA ARG A 48 24.24 -15.45 -5.23
C ARG A 48 24.83 -16.75 -4.64
N GLY A 49 24.65 -16.97 -3.34
CA GLY A 49 25.16 -18.15 -2.63
C GLY A 49 26.65 -18.08 -2.27
N HIS A 50 27.30 -16.93 -2.44
CA HIS A 50 28.64 -16.66 -1.93
C HIS A 50 28.56 -15.79 -0.67
N LEU A 51 29.13 -16.28 0.42
CA LEU A 51 29.17 -15.64 1.73
C LEU A 51 30.47 -14.81 1.87
N THR A 52 30.34 -13.62 2.42
CA THR A 52 31.42 -12.88 3.10
C THR A 52 30.95 -12.54 4.51
N LEU A 53 31.68 -12.98 5.52
CA LEU A 53 31.42 -12.70 6.93
C LEU A 53 32.68 -12.06 7.54
N ALA A 54 32.60 -10.81 7.95
CA ALA A 54 33.64 -10.11 8.70
C ALA A 54 33.22 -10.04 10.17
N LEU A 55 34.12 -10.44 11.06
CA LEU A 55 33.91 -10.45 12.50
C LEU A 55 35.08 -9.72 13.17
N LEU A 56 34.78 -8.59 13.79
CA LEU A 56 35.74 -7.82 14.58
C LEU A 56 35.50 -8.09 16.06
N THR A 57 36.54 -8.58 16.73
CA THR A 57 36.52 -8.84 18.18
C THR A 57 37.65 -8.11 18.88
N THR A 58 37.48 -7.85 20.17
CA THR A 58 38.57 -7.42 21.04
C THR A 58 38.80 -8.44 22.14
N CYS A 59 40.08 -8.66 22.43
CA CYS A 59 40.49 -9.31 23.66
C CYS A 59 40.44 -8.24 24.76
N GLY A 60 39.53 -8.39 25.73
CA GLY A 60 39.39 -7.41 26.82
C GLY A 60 40.74 -7.10 27.50
N ALA A 61 40.89 -5.89 28.05
CA ALA A 61 42.16 -5.34 28.54
C ALA A 61 43.00 -6.35 29.36
N SER A 62 44.14 -6.79 28.81
CA SER A 62 45.11 -7.63 29.52
C SER A 62 45.68 -6.86 30.72
N ARG A 63 45.74 -7.52 31.87
CA ARG A 63 46.34 -7.01 33.11
C ARG A 63 47.78 -7.49 33.33
N GLY A 64 48.43 -8.10 32.36
CA GLY A 64 49.82 -8.59 32.48
C GLY A 64 50.41 -9.08 31.15
N ASP A 65 51.74 -9.01 31.10
CA ASP A 65 52.77 -9.57 30.21
C ASP A 65 52.43 -9.87 28.72
N GLU A 66 53.18 -9.23 27.82
CA GLU A 66 53.09 -9.31 26.35
C GLU A 66 53.20 -10.73 25.76
N ASP A 67 53.77 -11.69 26.51
CA ASP A 67 53.92 -13.09 26.09
C ASP A 67 52.59 -13.89 26.14
N ASP A 68 51.61 -13.49 26.97
CA ASP A 68 50.30 -14.19 27.12
C ASP A 68 49.31 -13.86 25.98
N ASP A 69 49.45 -12.67 25.38
CA ASP A 69 48.57 -12.23 24.28
C ASP A 69 48.86 -12.98 22.97
N GLY A 70 50.11 -13.38 22.71
CA GLY A 70 50.50 -14.11 21.50
C GLY A 70 49.94 -15.54 21.43
N ASP A 71 50.03 -16.27 22.54
CA ASP A 71 49.48 -17.64 22.64
C ASP A 71 47.95 -17.64 22.55
N ARG A 72 47.31 -16.64 23.15
CA ARG A 72 45.85 -16.46 23.09
C ARG A 72 45.37 -16.15 21.67
N VAL A 73 46.06 -15.27 20.93
CA VAL A 73 45.73 -14.98 19.52
C VAL A 73 45.90 -16.24 18.66
N ALA A 74 46.97 -17.03 18.86
CA ALA A 74 47.16 -18.28 18.12
C ALA A 74 46.05 -19.32 18.38
N GLU A 75 45.55 -19.41 19.62
CA GLU A 75 44.42 -20.29 19.95
C GLU A 75 43.12 -19.85 19.23
N LEU A 76 42.86 -18.54 19.20
CA LEU A 76 41.71 -17.97 18.49
C LEU A 76 41.81 -18.21 16.99
N GLU A 77 42.98 -17.99 16.40
CA GLU A 77 43.23 -18.28 14.99
C GLU A 77 42.95 -19.75 14.66
N SER A 78 43.41 -20.67 15.51
CA SER A 78 43.17 -22.10 15.34
C SER A 78 41.68 -22.44 15.39
N ALA A 79 40.95 -21.89 16.37
CA ALA A 79 39.50 -22.10 16.51
C ALA A 79 38.72 -21.57 15.30
N LEU A 80 39.07 -20.38 14.80
CA LEU A 80 38.43 -19.78 13.63
C LEU A 80 38.74 -20.55 12.35
N ARG A 81 39.99 -21.00 12.16
CA ARG A 81 40.36 -21.86 11.02
C ARG A 81 39.65 -23.21 11.06
N ALA A 82 39.48 -23.81 12.24
CA ALA A 82 38.71 -25.04 12.39
C ALA A 82 37.22 -24.83 12.06
N ALA A 83 36.63 -23.71 12.48
CA ALA A 83 35.27 -23.34 12.13
C ALA A 83 35.12 -23.12 10.60
N ALA A 84 36.06 -22.43 9.96
CA ALA A 84 36.07 -22.22 8.52
C ALA A 84 36.18 -23.55 7.75
N ALA A 85 37.10 -24.43 8.15
CA ALA A 85 37.32 -25.73 7.52
C ALA A 85 36.08 -26.64 7.58
N ARG A 86 35.28 -26.57 8.67
CA ARG A 86 34.02 -27.32 8.78
C ARG A 86 33.03 -26.98 7.66
N PHE A 87 33.07 -25.76 7.14
CA PHE A 87 32.16 -25.27 6.10
C PHE A 87 32.83 -25.07 4.74
N ASP A 88 34.12 -25.42 4.60
CA ASP A 88 34.90 -25.23 3.38
C ASP A 88 35.00 -23.73 3.00
N LEU A 89 35.28 -22.90 4.00
CA LEU A 89 35.47 -21.46 3.84
C LEU A 89 36.95 -21.09 3.91
N ASP A 90 37.35 -20.10 3.13
CA ASP A 90 38.61 -19.39 3.30
C ASP A 90 38.46 -18.41 4.48
N VAL A 91 39.51 -18.28 5.30
CA VAL A 91 39.55 -17.30 6.39
C VAL A 91 40.86 -16.52 6.36
N THR A 92 40.73 -15.21 6.36
CA THR A 92 41.84 -14.27 6.59
C THR A 92 41.69 -13.71 8.00
N ILE A 93 42.74 -13.80 8.81
CA ILE A 93 42.74 -13.32 10.18
C ILE A 93 43.84 -12.28 10.31
N THR A 94 43.47 -11.09 10.79
CA THR A 94 44.37 -9.94 10.93
C THR A 94 44.31 -9.45 12.38
N PRO A 95 45.38 -9.65 13.18
CA PRO A 95 45.49 -9.05 14.50
C PRO A 95 45.80 -7.55 14.38
N GLY A 96 45.14 -6.73 15.19
CA GLY A 96 45.31 -5.27 15.26
C GLY A 96 46.03 -4.84 16.52
N GLY A 97 47.03 -3.96 16.38
CA GLY A 97 47.93 -3.54 17.45
C GLY A 97 47.44 -2.39 18.35
N SER A 98 46.32 -1.75 18.02
CA SER A 98 45.62 -0.76 18.86
C SER A 98 44.30 -0.37 18.18
N SER A 99 43.35 0.18 18.94
CA SER A 99 42.06 0.68 18.42
C SER A 99 42.17 1.76 17.33
N ASP A 100 43.36 2.30 17.10
CA ASP A 100 43.63 3.40 16.14
C ASP A 100 44.21 2.92 14.80
N ASP A 101 44.39 1.60 14.58
CA ASP A 101 44.76 1.08 13.26
C ASP A 101 43.50 1.04 12.35
N PRO A 102 43.41 1.91 11.32
CA PRO A 102 42.23 1.98 10.45
C PRO A 102 41.98 0.69 9.65
N ALA A 103 42.93 -0.25 9.60
CA ALA A 103 42.75 -1.55 8.97
C ALA A 103 42.03 -2.59 9.86
N VAL A 104 42.00 -2.40 11.19
CA VAL A 104 41.52 -3.41 12.17
C VAL A 104 40.75 -2.79 13.34
N GLY A 105 40.37 -1.51 13.25
CA GLY A 105 39.50 -0.82 14.21
C GLY A 105 38.04 -0.76 13.75
N VAL A 106 37.13 -0.29 14.62
CA VAL A 106 35.76 0.08 14.21
C VAL A 106 35.86 1.31 13.31
N VAL A 107 35.85 1.09 12.00
CA VAL A 107 35.89 2.19 11.03
C VAL A 107 34.49 2.79 10.95
N VAL A 108 34.25 3.87 11.69
CA VAL A 108 33.10 4.74 11.41
C VAL A 108 33.43 5.47 10.10
N PRO A 109 32.72 5.22 8.98
CA PRO A 109 33.10 5.82 7.71
C PRO A 109 32.97 7.34 7.81
N SER A 110 34.11 8.04 7.82
CA SER A 110 34.15 9.50 7.85
C SER A 110 34.03 10.06 6.44
N GLY A 111 33.11 10.99 6.22
CA GLY A 111 32.95 11.70 4.95
C GLY A 111 31.50 11.79 4.49
N PRO A 112 31.21 12.65 3.50
CA PRO A 112 29.88 12.75 2.92
C PRO A 112 29.48 11.43 2.26
N ARG A 113 28.21 11.06 2.46
CA ARG A 113 27.61 9.85 1.91
C ARG A 113 26.40 10.23 1.07
N SER A 114 26.23 9.55 -0.06
CA SER A 114 25.14 9.76 -1.00
C SER A 114 24.61 8.43 -1.50
N HIS A 115 23.34 8.39 -1.87
CA HIS A 115 22.79 7.34 -2.72
C HIS A 115 22.67 7.86 -4.15
N VAL A 116 23.24 7.12 -5.09
CA VAL A 116 23.13 7.39 -6.52
C VAL A 116 22.20 6.35 -7.13
N THR A 117 21.02 6.77 -7.54
CA THR A 117 20.04 5.90 -8.22
C THR A 117 20.25 6.01 -9.72
N VAL A 118 20.41 4.88 -10.40
CA VAL A 118 20.67 4.77 -11.84
C VAL A 118 19.58 3.93 -12.47
N LEU A 119 18.87 4.49 -13.45
CA LEU A 119 17.67 3.90 -14.00
C LEU A 119 17.67 4.00 -15.54
N ALA A 120 17.43 2.86 -16.21
CA ALA A 120 17.35 2.80 -17.67
C ALA A 120 16.56 1.57 -18.16
N ALA A 121 16.10 1.64 -19.42
CA ALA A 121 15.29 0.61 -20.07
C ALA A 121 15.80 0.30 -21.49
N PRO A 122 16.74 -0.64 -21.68
CA PRO A 122 17.49 -1.38 -20.65
C PRO A 122 18.70 -0.60 -20.13
N LEU A 123 19.17 -0.93 -18.91
CA LEU A 123 20.45 -0.44 -18.39
C LEU A 123 21.61 -1.25 -19.00
N ARG A 124 22.49 -0.56 -19.72
CA ARG A 124 23.65 -1.17 -20.41
C ARG A 124 24.94 -1.03 -19.60
N PRO A 125 25.89 -1.98 -19.74
CA PRO A 125 27.18 -1.90 -19.07
C PRO A 125 27.94 -0.59 -19.34
N GLU A 126 27.88 -0.06 -20.55
CA GLU A 126 28.58 1.18 -20.92
C GLU A 126 28.03 2.39 -20.16
N GLN A 127 26.71 2.43 -19.93
CA GLN A 127 26.06 3.50 -19.16
C GLN A 127 26.46 3.43 -17.69
N LEU A 128 26.44 2.23 -17.10
CA LEU A 128 26.86 2.04 -15.71
C LEU A 128 28.36 2.32 -15.51
N ALA A 129 29.20 1.96 -16.48
CA ALA A 129 30.63 2.25 -16.45
C ALA A 129 30.91 3.77 -16.48
N LEU A 130 30.16 4.55 -17.26
CA LEU A 130 30.27 6.01 -17.27
C LEU A 130 29.88 6.62 -15.91
N VAL A 131 28.78 6.16 -15.32
CA VAL A 131 28.36 6.60 -13.98
C VAL A 131 29.42 6.26 -12.93
N ALA A 132 29.88 5.01 -12.88
CA ALA A 132 30.88 4.56 -11.93
C ALA A 132 32.24 5.28 -12.14
N GLY A 133 32.63 5.50 -13.39
CA GLY A 133 33.84 6.27 -13.74
C GLY A 133 33.76 7.71 -13.23
N THR A 134 32.61 8.37 -13.39
CA THR A 134 32.38 9.73 -12.90
C THR A 134 32.44 9.81 -11.37
N VAL A 135 31.85 8.82 -10.68
CA VAL A 135 31.96 8.71 -9.21
C VAL A 135 33.44 8.59 -8.78
N ALA A 136 34.23 7.80 -9.50
CA ALA A 136 35.66 7.64 -9.22
C ALA A 136 36.48 8.91 -9.53
N GLU A 137 36.17 9.61 -10.62
CA GLU A 137 36.80 10.90 -10.98
C GLU A 137 36.52 12.00 -9.94
N ALA A 138 35.35 11.95 -9.30
CA ALA A 138 34.99 12.80 -8.15
C ALA A 138 35.76 12.45 -6.86
N GLY A 139 36.60 11.42 -6.86
CA GLY A 139 37.34 10.94 -5.69
C GLY A 139 36.49 10.15 -4.69
N ALA A 140 35.31 9.68 -5.10
CA ALA A 140 34.43 8.89 -4.25
C ALA A 140 34.56 7.38 -4.52
N SER A 141 34.15 6.59 -3.53
CA SER A 141 34.08 5.13 -3.58
C SER A 141 32.62 4.67 -3.59
N ILE A 142 32.36 3.57 -4.29
CA ILE A 142 31.07 2.87 -4.23
C ILE A 142 31.23 1.76 -3.18
N ASP A 143 30.59 1.94 -2.04
CA ASP A 143 30.64 0.99 -0.92
C ASP A 143 29.69 -0.21 -1.15
N ALA A 144 28.56 0.00 -1.83
CA ALA A 144 27.62 -1.07 -2.19
C ALA A 144 26.82 -0.74 -3.45
N VAL A 145 26.33 -1.79 -4.13
CA VAL A 145 25.36 -1.67 -5.23
C VAL A 145 24.17 -2.56 -4.92
N ARG A 146 22.99 -1.95 -4.87
CA ARG A 146 21.71 -2.63 -4.64
C ARG A 146 20.85 -2.55 -5.88
N ARG A 147 19.99 -3.55 -6.04
CA ARG A 147 18.99 -3.57 -7.10
C ARG A 147 17.66 -3.09 -6.51
N LEU A 148 17.09 -2.05 -7.11
CA LEU A 148 15.75 -1.57 -6.75
C LEU A 148 14.69 -2.10 -7.72
N ALA A 149 15.03 -2.31 -8.99
CA ALA A 149 14.11 -2.89 -9.98
C ALA A 149 14.86 -3.69 -11.04
N THR A 150 14.22 -4.74 -11.56
CA THR A 150 14.68 -5.49 -12.74
C THR A 150 13.68 -5.31 -13.87
N ALA A 151 14.17 -5.18 -15.10
CA ALA A 151 13.32 -5.18 -16.27
C ALA A 151 12.52 -6.50 -16.37
N THR A 152 11.21 -6.38 -16.45
CA THR A 152 10.27 -7.45 -16.81
C THR A 152 9.60 -7.12 -18.15
N PRO A 153 8.89 -8.08 -18.79
CA PRO A 153 8.14 -7.79 -20.01
C PRO A 153 7.14 -6.63 -19.87
N ASP A 154 6.50 -6.50 -18.70
CA ASP A 154 5.48 -5.49 -18.43
C ASP A 154 6.04 -4.19 -17.85
N HIS A 155 7.27 -4.23 -17.30
CA HIS A 155 7.96 -3.07 -16.73
C HIS A 155 9.46 -3.14 -17.06
N PRO A 156 9.89 -2.66 -18.24
CA PRO A 156 11.24 -2.85 -18.79
C PRO A 156 12.31 -1.95 -18.16
N VAL A 157 12.10 -1.47 -16.94
CA VAL A 157 13.02 -0.58 -16.23
C VAL A 157 13.95 -1.40 -15.33
N THR A 158 15.25 -1.19 -15.48
CA THR A 158 16.25 -1.65 -14.52
C THR A 158 16.70 -0.46 -13.67
N CYS A 159 16.69 -0.64 -12.35
CA CYS A 159 17.12 0.39 -11.41
C CYS A 159 18.12 -0.18 -10.41
N LEU A 160 19.27 0.49 -10.31
CA LEU A 160 20.31 0.21 -9.33
C LEU A 160 20.48 1.42 -8.40
N GLU A 161 20.81 1.16 -7.14
CA GLU A 161 21.23 2.17 -6.17
C GLU A 161 22.68 1.90 -5.78
N LEU A 162 23.51 2.94 -5.81
CA LEU A 162 24.90 2.89 -5.42
C LEU A 162 25.06 3.67 -4.11
N ASP A 163 25.58 3.02 -3.08
CA ASP A 163 25.99 3.67 -1.83
C ASP A 163 27.37 4.29 -2.06
N VAL A 164 27.43 5.62 -2.15
CA VAL A 164 28.64 6.37 -2.50
C VAL A 164 29.18 7.13 -1.29
N ARG A 165 30.49 7.07 -1.08
CA ARG A 165 31.20 7.75 0.01
C ARG A 165 32.39 8.55 -0.51
N GLY A 166 32.56 9.77 0.03
CA GLY A 166 33.76 10.59 -0.20
C GLY A 166 33.55 11.80 -1.11
N ALA A 167 32.38 11.97 -1.72
CA ALA A 167 32.02 13.17 -2.49
C ALA A 167 30.79 13.88 -1.92
N GLU A 168 30.82 15.22 -1.98
CA GLU A 168 29.69 16.06 -1.62
C GLU A 168 28.51 15.84 -2.58
N PRO A 169 27.28 15.59 -2.09
CA PRO A 169 26.13 15.23 -2.94
C PRO A 169 25.85 16.24 -4.05
N ALA A 170 25.98 17.55 -3.76
CA ALA A 170 25.71 18.61 -4.73
C ALA A 170 26.75 18.65 -5.88
N ALA A 171 28.02 18.38 -5.57
CA ALA A 171 29.07 18.31 -6.59
C ALA A 171 28.86 17.08 -7.49
N LEU A 172 28.61 15.92 -6.85
CA LEU A 172 28.38 14.66 -7.54
C LEU A 172 27.13 14.71 -8.44
N ARG A 173 26.05 15.35 -8.00
CA ARG A 173 24.83 15.57 -8.80
C ARG A 173 25.13 16.29 -10.11
N ARG A 174 25.89 17.38 -10.05
CA ARG A 174 26.22 18.20 -11.22
C ARG A 174 27.07 17.44 -12.24
N GLU A 175 28.03 16.66 -11.77
CA GLU A 175 28.89 15.83 -12.64
C GLU A 175 28.08 14.71 -13.30
N LEU A 176 27.27 13.99 -12.51
CA LEU A 176 26.44 12.89 -13.01
C LEU A 176 25.30 13.35 -13.91
N ALA A 177 24.76 14.57 -13.75
CA ALA A 177 23.73 15.10 -14.64
C ALA A 177 24.21 15.20 -16.11
N THR A 178 25.48 15.56 -16.32
CA THR A 178 26.08 15.63 -17.67
C THR A 178 26.17 14.23 -18.30
N VAL A 179 26.54 13.25 -17.49
CA VAL A 179 26.67 11.85 -17.91
C VAL A 179 25.29 11.25 -18.21
N ALA A 180 24.32 11.47 -17.33
CA ALA A 180 22.93 11.04 -17.50
C ALA A 180 22.36 11.48 -18.86
N ALA A 181 22.50 12.77 -19.18
CA ALA A 181 22.02 13.34 -20.44
C ALA A 181 22.71 12.74 -21.66
N SER A 182 24.04 12.57 -21.62
CA SER A 182 24.80 12.04 -22.77
C SER A 182 24.66 10.53 -22.98
N ALA A 183 24.50 9.76 -21.90
CA ALA A 183 24.42 8.30 -21.93
C ALA A 183 22.98 7.77 -22.06
N GLY A 184 21.96 8.65 -21.98
CA GLY A 184 20.56 8.25 -22.05
C GLY A 184 20.13 7.37 -20.87
N VAL A 185 20.57 7.76 -19.67
CA VAL A 185 20.25 7.09 -18.40
C VAL A 185 19.73 8.13 -17.42
N ASP A 186 18.79 7.75 -16.58
CA ASP A 186 18.30 8.60 -15.50
C ASP A 186 19.19 8.41 -14.27
N VAL A 187 19.67 9.52 -13.70
CA VAL A 187 20.53 9.49 -12.50
C VAL A 187 20.04 10.50 -11.48
N ALA A 188 19.76 10.02 -10.27
CA ALA A 188 19.44 10.86 -9.13
C ALA A 188 20.51 10.72 -8.05
N VAL A 189 20.88 11.84 -7.42
CA VAL A 189 21.81 11.87 -6.29
C VAL A 189 21.09 12.43 -5.08
N SER A 190 20.97 11.62 -4.03
CA SER A 190 20.38 12.01 -2.75
C SER A 190 21.40 11.90 -1.62
N PRO A 191 21.38 12.82 -0.63
CA PRO A 191 22.19 12.66 0.57
C PRO A 191 21.80 11.38 1.31
N ALA A 192 22.79 10.65 1.82
CA ALA A 192 22.52 9.56 2.73
C ALA A 192 22.17 10.08 4.13
N GLY A 193 21.54 9.23 4.95
CA GLY A 193 21.24 9.51 6.36
C GLY A 193 19.76 9.73 6.66
N LEU A 194 19.48 10.30 7.85
CA LEU A 194 18.13 10.31 8.43
C LEU A 194 17.09 11.05 7.58
N VAL A 195 17.50 12.04 6.78
CA VAL A 195 16.61 12.81 5.88
C VAL A 195 15.91 11.90 4.87
N ARG A 196 16.54 10.77 4.49
CA ARG A 196 15.93 9.80 3.59
C ARG A 196 14.77 9.06 4.27
N HIS A 197 14.81 8.92 5.59
CA HIS A 197 13.84 8.18 6.39
C HIS A 197 12.72 9.09 6.91
N GLY A 198 11.50 8.56 6.87
CA GLY A 198 10.32 9.22 7.42
C GLY A 198 9.40 9.83 6.36
N ARG A 199 8.31 10.41 6.86
CA ARG A 199 7.21 10.92 6.04
C ARG A 199 7.64 12.10 5.17
N ARG A 200 7.23 12.07 3.90
CA ARG A 200 7.43 13.14 2.92
C ARG A 200 6.12 13.68 2.37
N LEU A 201 6.18 14.84 1.74
CA LEU A 201 5.12 15.38 0.89
C LEU A 201 5.53 15.19 -0.57
N VAL A 202 4.70 14.51 -1.35
CA VAL A 202 4.89 14.34 -2.80
C VAL A 202 3.84 15.18 -3.53
N VAL A 203 4.31 16.16 -4.29
CA VAL A 203 3.47 17.07 -5.08
C VAL A 203 3.64 16.71 -6.55
N LEU A 204 2.54 16.39 -7.22
CA LEU A 204 2.53 16.03 -8.63
C LEU A 204 1.83 17.12 -9.45
N ASP A 205 2.40 17.45 -10.62
CA ASP A 205 1.58 18.01 -11.69
C ASP A 205 0.57 16.96 -12.20
N VAL A 206 -0.47 17.44 -12.89
CA VAL A 206 -1.54 16.60 -13.40
C VAL A 206 -1.35 16.33 -14.88
N ASP A 207 -1.57 17.34 -15.73
CA ASP A 207 -1.48 17.22 -17.19
C ASP A 207 -0.07 16.75 -17.58
N SER A 208 0.02 15.78 -18.49
CA SER A 208 1.29 15.17 -18.95
C SER A 208 2.20 14.56 -17.85
N THR A 209 1.73 14.46 -16.60
CA THR A 209 2.47 13.90 -15.47
C THR A 209 1.66 12.80 -14.76
N LEU A 210 0.63 13.15 -13.96
CA LEU A 210 -0.27 12.16 -13.35
C LEU A 210 -1.15 11.47 -14.40
N ILE A 211 -1.54 12.23 -15.43
CA ILE A 211 -2.34 11.77 -16.56
C ILE A 211 -1.56 11.94 -17.85
N GLN A 212 -1.93 11.16 -18.87
CA GLN A 212 -1.30 11.21 -20.19
C GLN A 212 -1.84 12.33 -21.08
N ASP A 213 -2.96 12.93 -20.69
CA ASP A 213 -3.73 13.86 -21.51
C ASP A 213 -3.57 15.31 -21.00
N GLU A 214 -3.90 16.26 -21.87
CA GLU A 214 -4.06 17.67 -21.52
C GLU A 214 -5.56 17.97 -21.34
N VAL A 215 -6.00 18.24 -20.10
CA VAL A 215 -7.44 18.38 -19.79
C VAL A 215 -8.12 19.45 -20.64
N ILE A 216 -7.44 20.57 -20.91
CA ILE A 216 -8.01 21.65 -21.71
C ILE A 216 -8.26 21.24 -23.17
N GLU A 217 -7.41 20.38 -23.73
CA GLU A 217 -7.56 19.85 -25.09
C GLU A 217 -8.72 18.85 -25.16
N LEU A 218 -8.90 18.03 -24.11
CA LEU A 218 -10.06 17.14 -23.98
C LEU A 218 -11.37 17.94 -23.91
N ILE A 219 -11.42 19.05 -23.17
CA ILE A 219 -12.62 19.90 -23.13
C ILE A 219 -12.86 20.56 -24.49
N ALA A 220 -11.80 21.09 -25.11
CA ALA A 220 -11.90 21.73 -26.44
C ALA A 220 -12.41 20.74 -27.50
N ALA A 221 -12.05 19.46 -27.40
CA ALA A 221 -12.55 18.42 -28.29
C ALA A 221 -14.08 18.27 -28.27
N HIS A 222 -14.68 18.43 -27.10
CA HIS A 222 -16.13 18.37 -26.96
C HIS A 222 -16.82 19.69 -27.37
N ALA A 223 -16.09 20.83 -27.36
CA ALA A 223 -16.56 22.10 -27.92
C ALA A 223 -16.55 22.14 -29.45
N GLY A 224 -15.85 21.19 -30.10
CA GLY A 224 -15.82 21.00 -31.54
C GLY A 224 -14.54 21.49 -32.23
N PRO A 225 -14.39 21.27 -33.55
CA PRO A 225 -13.13 21.46 -34.27
C PRO A 225 -12.60 22.90 -34.25
N GLU A 226 -13.48 23.89 -34.16
CA GLU A 226 -13.11 25.31 -34.09
C GLU A 226 -12.45 25.65 -32.75
N ALA A 227 -13.04 25.16 -31.65
CA ALA A 227 -12.48 25.35 -30.30
C ALA A 227 -11.15 24.59 -30.15
N GLN A 228 -11.05 23.37 -30.67
CA GLN A 228 -9.79 22.62 -30.71
C GLN A 228 -8.68 23.40 -31.42
N ARG A 229 -8.98 23.95 -32.62
CA ARG A 229 -8.01 24.73 -33.38
C ARG A 229 -7.61 26.00 -32.63
N ALA A 230 -8.57 26.72 -32.06
CA ALA A 230 -8.29 27.93 -31.29
C ALA A 230 -7.40 27.65 -30.07
N VAL A 231 -7.66 26.57 -29.32
CA VAL A 231 -6.82 26.18 -28.18
C VAL A 231 -5.42 25.80 -28.65
N ALA A 232 -5.28 25.00 -29.72
CA ALA A 232 -3.99 24.61 -30.27
C ALA A 232 -3.15 25.82 -30.72
N GLU A 233 -3.76 26.78 -31.45
CA GLU A 233 -3.08 27.99 -31.91
C GLU A 233 -2.55 28.84 -30.74
N VAL A 234 -3.33 28.98 -29.66
CA VAL A 234 -2.90 29.71 -28.46
C VAL A 234 -1.80 28.95 -27.71
N THR A 235 -1.91 27.62 -27.58
CA THR A 235 -0.87 26.78 -26.97
C THR A 235 0.46 26.91 -27.72
N GLU A 236 0.45 26.90 -29.05
CA GLU A 236 1.65 27.09 -29.87
C GLU A 236 2.29 28.46 -29.63
N ARG A 237 1.49 29.54 -29.60
CA ARG A 237 1.98 30.90 -29.31
C ARG A 237 2.61 31.00 -27.92
N ALA A 238 1.98 30.39 -26.91
CA ALA A 238 2.50 30.33 -25.56
C ALA A 238 3.82 29.54 -25.48
N MET A 239 3.93 28.42 -26.20
CA MET A 239 5.18 27.65 -26.30
C MET A 239 6.31 28.40 -27.00
N ARG A 240 5.99 29.35 -27.91
CA ARG A 240 6.97 30.29 -28.50
C ARG A 240 7.32 31.46 -27.58
N GLY A 241 6.72 31.57 -26.40
CA GLY A 241 6.93 32.67 -25.46
C GLY A 241 6.26 33.98 -25.85
N GLU A 242 5.28 33.95 -26.76
CA GLU A 242 4.54 35.15 -27.21
C GLU A 242 3.45 35.58 -26.21
N LEU A 243 3.03 34.67 -25.34
CA LEU A 243 2.01 34.88 -24.31
C LEU A 243 2.56 34.40 -22.98
N ASP A 244 2.27 35.13 -21.90
CA ASP A 244 2.49 34.58 -20.57
C ASP A 244 1.47 33.46 -20.25
N PHE A 245 1.69 32.73 -19.16
CA PHE A 245 0.84 31.59 -18.81
C PHE A 245 -0.61 32.01 -18.54
N ALA A 246 -0.83 33.11 -17.83
CA ALA A 246 -2.16 33.56 -17.45
C ALA A 246 -2.92 34.10 -18.67
N GLU A 247 -2.25 34.84 -19.55
CA GLU A 247 -2.78 35.29 -20.84
C GLU A 247 -3.17 34.10 -21.72
N SER A 248 -2.26 33.12 -21.87
CA SER A 248 -2.51 31.89 -22.62
C SER A 248 -3.70 31.10 -22.05
N LEU A 249 -3.78 30.95 -20.72
CA LEU A 249 -4.91 30.26 -20.09
C LEU A 249 -6.23 30.98 -20.37
N HIS A 250 -6.28 32.30 -20.18
CA HIS A 250 -7.49 33.08 -20.46
C HIS A 250 -7.90 33.02 -21.93
N GLU A 251 -6.95 33.08 -22.86
CA GLU A 251 -7.25 32.93 -24.30
C GLU A 251 -7.79 31.53 -24.64
N ARG A 252 -7.19 30.46 -24.11
CA ARG A 252 -7.67 29.09 -24.35
C ARG A 252 -9.05 28.85 -23.73
N VAL A 253 -9.30 29.34 -22.52
CA VAL A 253 -10.59 29.15 -21.84
C VAL A 253 -11.71 29.93 -22.54
N LYS A 254 -11.43 31.10 -23.14
CA LYS A 254 -12.43 31.83 -23.95
C LYS A 254 -12.99 30.99 -25.10
N ALA A 255 -12.18 30.12 -25.72
CA ALA A 255 -12.62 29.24 -26.79
C ALA A 255 -13.66 28.19 -26.34
N LEU A 256 -13.80 28.00 -25.02
CA LEU A 256 -14.73 27.04 -24.41
C LEU A 256 -16.08 27.68 -24.02
N ALA A 257 -16.26 28.99 -24.26
CA ALA A 257 -17.46 29.72 -23.86
C ALA A 257 -18.72 29.15 -24.50
N GLY A 258 -19.77 28.96 -23.69
CA GLY A 258 -21.07 28.44 -24.11
C GLY A 258 -21.22 26.93 -24.05
N LEU A 259 -20.14 26.18 -23.79
CA LEU A 259 -20.16 24.73 -23.62
C LEU A 259 -20.95 24.33 -22.36
N ASP A 260 -21.76 23.28 -22.45
CA ASP A 260 -22.50 22.74 -21.29
C ASP A 260 -21.51 22.13 -20.28
N ALA A 261 -21.61 22.52 -19.01
CA ALA A 261 -20.71 22.06 -17.95
C ALA A 261 -20.81 20.55 -17.68
N ARG A 262 -21.88 19.87 -18.13
CA ARG A 262 -22.02 18.41 -18.03
C ARG A 262 -20.91 17.66 -18.77
N VAL A 263 -20.32 18.28 -19.79
CA VAL A 263 -19.18 17.73 -20.54
C VAL A 263 -17.98 17.38 -19.66
N LEU A 264 -17.83 18.05 -18.51
CA LEU A 264 -16.72 17.82 -17.59
C LEU A 264 -16.78 16.41 -17.00
N ALA A 265 -17.97 15.80 -16.94
CA ALA A 265 -18.12 14.39 -16.56
C ALA A 265 -17.56 13.44 -17.63
N ASP A 266 -17.81 13.73 -18.90
CA ASP A 266 -17.33 12.93 -20.02
C ASP A 266 -15.80 13.06 -20.16
N VAL A 267 -15.27 14.27 -19.98
CA VAL A 267 -13.82 14.51 -19.94
C VAL A 267 -13.16 13.69 -18.83
N ARG A 268 -13.71 13.70 -17.60
CA ARG A 268 -13.18 12.87 -16.50
C ARG A 268 -13.18 11.39 -16.82
N ALA A 269 -14.21 10.88 -17.51
CA ALA A 269 -14.28 9.48 -17.89
C ALA A 269 -13.28 9.10 -19.00
N ALA A 270 -12.84 10.08 -19.79
CA ALA A 270 -11.87 9.88 -20.88
C ALA A 270 -10.41 10.01 -20.45
N VAL A 271 -10.13 10.62 -19.28
CA VAL A 271 -8.78 10.81 -18.75
C VAL A 271 -8.08 9.47 -18.54
N ARG A 272 -6.85 9.37 -19.03
CA ARG A 272 -5.98 8.20 -18.83
C ARG A 272 -4.88 8.54 -17.83
N LEU A 273 -4.80 7.75 -16.78
CA LEU A 273 -3.69 7.82 -15.83
C LEU A 273 -2.38 7.41 -16.51
N THR A 274 -1.30 8.09 -16.15
CA THR A 274 0.05 7.68 -16.54
C THR A 274 0.34 6.29 -15.97
N PRO A 275 0.95 5.37 -16.75
CA PRO A 275 1.33 4.06 -16.24
C PRO A 275 2.08 4.16 -14.90
N GLY A 276 1.68 3.35 -13.91
CA GLY A 276 2.26 3.38 -12.58
C GLY A 276 1.70 4.46 -11.63
N ALA A 277 0.83 5.38 -12.08
CA ALA A 277 0.27 6.42 -11.21
C ALA A 277 -0.53 5.87 -10.02
N GLU A 278 -1.37 4.86 -10.26
CA GLU A 278 -2.15 4.22 -9.18
C GLU A 278 -1.24 3.49 -8.18
N VAL A 279 -0.21 2.79 -8.68
CA VAL A 279 0.78 2.08 -7.86
C VAL A 279 1.54 3.07 -6.98
N LEU A 280 2.05 4.16 -7.58
CA LEU A 280 2.71 5.25 -6.87
C LEU A 280 1.81 5.77 -5.74
N CYS A 281 0.55 6.11 -6.04
CA CYS A 281 -0.37 6.66 -5.05
C CYS A 281 -0.60 5.68 -3.90
N SER A 282 -0.89 4.41 -4.23
CA SER A 282 -1.17 3.34 -3.28
C SER A 282 0.00 3.10 -2.32
N VAL A 283 1.22 2.95 -2.86
CA VAL A 283 2.44 2.69 -2.08
C VAL A 283 2.77 3.85 -1.17
N LEU A 284 2.77 5.09 -1.70
CA LEU A 284 3.11 6.26 -0.90
C LEU A 284 2.13 6.48 0.26
N GLN A 285 0.83 6.30 0.02
CA GLN A 285 -0.19 6.40 1.08
C GLN A 285 -0.01 5.32 2.15
N ARG A 286 0.34 4.09 1.75
CA ARG A 286 0.62 3.00 2.70
C ARG A 286 1.83 3.29 3.59
N LEU A 287 2.83 3.97 3.04
CA LEU A 287 4.01 4.45 3.77
C LEU A 287 3.73 5.71 4.62
N GLY A 288 2.48 6.21 4.61
CA GLY A 288 2.06 7.39 5.36
C GLY A 288 2.53 8.70 4.76
N PHE A 289 2.95 8.72 3.49
CA PHE A 289 3.34 9.95 2.81
C PHE A 289 2.09 10.79 2.51
N VAL A 290 2.28 12.10 2.48
CA VAL A 290 1.22 13.01 2.04
C VAL A 290 1.36 13.24 0.55
N MET A 291 0.27 13.13 -0.18
CA MET A 291 0.22 13.46 -1.59
C MET A 291 -0.58 14.74 -1.83
N ALA A 292 -0.16 15.51 -2.81
CA ALA A 292 -0.89 16.68 -3.29
C ALA A 292 -0.80 16.81 -4.81
N LEU A 293 -1.83 17.39 -5.42
CA LEU A 293 -1.84 17.76 -6.84
C LEU A 293 -1.79 19.28 -6.98
N VAL A 294 -0.93 19.77 -7.87
CA VAL A 294 -0.80 21.19 -8.19
C VAL A 294 -0.80 21.34 -9.70
N SER A 295 -1.92 21.81 -10.25
CA SER A 295 -2.18 21.80 -11.69
C SER A 295 -2.50 23.19 -12.23
N GLY A 296 -2.06 23.44 -13.47
CA GLY A 296 -2.53 24.56 -14.28
C GLY A 296 -3.90 24.31 -14.95
N GLY A 297 -4.41 23.09 -14.88
CA GLY A 297 -5.73 22.67 -15.35
C GLY A 297 -6.86 23.04 -14.38
N PHE A 298 -7.96 22.29 -14.42
CA PHE A 298 -9.23 22.69 -13.80
C PHE A 298 -9.68 21.78 -12.65
N ALA A 299 -10.03 22.39 -11.51
CA ALA A 299 -10.44 21.69 -10.29
C ALA A 299 -11.65 20.77 -10.51
N GLU A 300 -12.56 21.13 -11.42
CA GLU A 300 -13.76 20.34 -11.75
C GLU A 300 -13.43 18.95 -12.34
N VAL A 301 -12.21 18.77 -12.85
CA VAL A 301 -11.65 17.49 -13.33
C VAL A 301 -10.65 16.92 -12.33
N VAL A 302 -9.75 17.76 -11.80
CA VAL A 302 -8.65 17.34 -10.92
C VAL A 302 -9.14 16.87 -9.55
N GLU A 303 -10.10 17.54 -8.91
CA GLU A 303 -10.55 17.18 -7.55
C GLU A 303 -11.21 15.79 -7.51
N PRO A 304 -12.13 15.43 -8.43
CA PRO A 304 -12.67 14.07 -8.47
C PRO A 304 -11.61 13.00 -8.76
N LEU A 305 -10.64 13.30 -9.65
CA LEU A 305 -9.53 12.39 -9.95
C LEU A 305 -8.62 12.18 -8.74
N ALA A 306 -8.31 13.26 -8.02
CA ALA A 306 -7.56 13.19 -6.76
C ALA A 306 -8.30 12.33 -5.72
N ALA A 307 -9.61 12.53 -5.59
CA ALA A 307 -10.44 11.77 -4.66
C ALA A 307 -10.47 10.27 -4.98
N SER A 308 -10.56 9.87 -6.25
CA SER A 308 -10.49 8.45 -6.64
C SER A 308 -9.15 7.81 -6.32
N LEU A 309 -8.08 8.61 -6.26
CA LEU A 309 -6.74 8.18 -5.87
C LEU A 309 -6.46 8.35 -4.37
N GLY A 310 -7.41 8.82 -3.55
CA GLY A 310 -7.21 9.06 -2.12
C GLY A 310 -6.38 10.30 -1.79
N ILE A 311 -6.19 11.22 -2.73
CA ILE A 311 -5.40 12.44 -2.56
C ILE A 311 -6.30 13.59 -2.08
N ALA A 312 -6.06 14.07 -0.86
CA ALA A 312 -6.90 15.09 -0.23
C ALA A 312 -6.50 16.54 -0.53
N ARG A 313 -5.27 16.77 -1.01
CA ARG A 313 -4.72 18.12 -1.23
C ARG A 313 -4.64 18.43 -2.72
N VAL A 314 -5.38 19.44 -3.16
CA VAL A 314 -5.42 19.85 -4.57
C VAL A 314 -5.35 21.36 -4.68
N ARG A 315 -4.56 21.86 -5.63
CA ARG A 315 -4.57 23.24 -6.11
C ARG A 315 -4.70 23.22 -7.64
N ALA A 316 -5.76 23.83 -8.16
CA ALA A 316 -6.01 23.95 -9.60
C ALA A 316 -6.82 25.22 -9.90
N ASN A 317 -6.85 25.65 -11.17
CA ASN A 317 -7.73 26.74 -11.62
C ASN A 317 -9.19 26.29 -11.56
N ARG A 318 -10.14 27.23 -11.48
CA ARG A 318 -11.58 26.90 -11.51
C ARG A 318 -12.25 27.54 -12.70
N LEU A 319 -13.02 26.77 -13.47
CA LEU A 319 -13.83 27.32 -14.56
C LEU A 319 -15.04 28.06 -14.00
N GLU A 320 -15.36 29.24 -14.54
CA GLU A 320 -16.60 29.92 -14.19
C GLU A 320 -17.77 29.30 -14.96
N VAL A 321 -18.80 28.88 -14.21
CA VAL A 321 -20.03 28.29 -14.73
C VAL A 321 -21.22 29.14 -14.32
N ILE A 322 -22.03 29.57 -15.30
CA ILE A 322 -23.28 30.30 -15.09
C ILE A 322 -24.38 29.59 -15.88
N ASP A 323 -25.53 29.35 -15.26
CA ASP A 323 -26.68 28.65 -15.86
C ASP A 323 -26.32 27.30 -16.50
N GLY A 324 -25.37 26.58 -15.87
CA GLY A 324 -24.89 25.28 -16.35
C GLY A 324 -23.96 25.34 -17.56
N LYS A 325 -23.47 26.51 -17.96
CA LYS A 325 -22.56 26.69 -19.10
C LYS A 325 -21.25 27.36 -18.71
N LEU A 326 -20.17 26.97 -19.39
CA LEU A 326 -18.87 27.61 -19.25
C LEU A 326 -18.94 29.05 -19.80
N THR A 327 -18.46 30.02 -19.03
CA THR A 327 -18.47 31.44 -19.47
C THR A 327 -17.26 31.82 -20.31
N GLY A 328 -16.25 30.95 -20.36
CA GLY A 328 -14.95 31.23 -20.95
C GLY A 328 -14.01 32.05 -20.06
N ARG A 329 -14.23 32.03 -18.73
CA ARG A 329 -13.35 32.65 -17.72
C ARG A 329 -12.94 31.65 -16.65
N VAL A 330 -11.86 31.96 -15.95
CA VAL A 330 -11.42 31.27 -14.73
C VAL A 330 -11.70 32.12 -13.50
N LEU A 331 -11.98 31.47 -12.37
CA LEU A 331 -12.27 32.11 -11.09
C LEU A 331 -11.00 32.20 -10.23
N GLY A 332 -10.87 33.32 -9.51
CA GLY A 332 -9.81 33.51 -8.52
C GLY A 332 -8.45 33.81 -9.13
N GLU A 333 -7.41 33.55 -8.35
CA GLU A 333 -6.02 33.70 -8.78
C GLU A 333 -5.59 32.50 -9.65
N VAL A 334 -4.90 32.78 -10.75
CA VAL A 334 -4.42 31.74 -11.66
C VAL A 334 -3.27 30.98 -11.01
N VAL A 335 -3.35 29.65 -11.04
CA VAL A 335 -2.26 28.76 -10.66
C VAL A 335 -1.22 28.74 -11.78
N ASP A 336 -0.38 29.77 -11.79
CA ASP A 336 0.76 29.90 -12.70
C ASP A 336 2.03 29.23 -12.12
N ARG A 337 3.17 29.46 -12.76
CA ARG A 337 4.47 28.93 -12.35
C ARG A 337 4.83 29.27 -10.89
N ALA A 338 4.62 30.52 -10.48
CA ALA A 338 4.90 30.97 -9.11
C ALA A 338 3.82 30.46 -8.12
N GLY A 339 2.58 30.35 -8.59
CA GLY A 339 1.46 29.73 -7.89
C GLY A 339 1.73 28.28 -7.53
N LYS A 340 2.33 27.50 -8.44
CA LYS A 340 2.68 26.09 -8.16
C LYS A 340 3.70 25.97 -7.01
N ALA A 341 4.75 26.78 -7.03
CA ALA A 341 5.74 26.82 -5.96
C ALA A 341 5.15 27.31 -4.62
N SER A 342 4.21 28.26 -4.67
CA SER A 342 3.52 28.76 -3.48
C SER A 342 2.63 27.68 -2.86
N ALA A 343 1.91 26.91 -3.68
CA ALA A 343 1.09 25.79 -3.23
C ALA A 343 1.92 24.68 -2.56
N LEU A 344 3.08 24.32 -3.13
CA LEU A 344 4.00 23.36 -2.49
C LEU A 344 4.41 23.83 -1.09
N ARG A 345 4.81 25.10 -0.94
CA ARG A 345 5.21 25.66 0.37
C ARG A 345 4.03 25.72 1.35
N GLU A 346 2.84 26.03 0.87
CA GLU A 346 1.62 26.04 1.69
C GLU A 346 1.30 24.63 2.21
N PHE A 347 1.31 23.62 1.33
CA PHE A 347 1.04 22.23 1.70
C PHE A 347 2.11 21.67 2.65
N ALA A 348 3.39 21.96 2.41
CA ALA A 348 4.48 21.57 3.30
C ALA A 348 4.28 22.13 4.72
N ARG A 349 3.93 23.42 4.83
CA ARG A 349 3.63 24.07 6.12
C ARG A 349 2.40 23.46 6.80
N ALA A 350 1.33 23.20 6.06
CA ALA A 350 0.11 22.58 6.60
C ALA A 350 0.39 21.19 7.17
N GLU A 351 1.30 20.45 6.54
CA GLU A 351 1.72 19.10 6.96
C GLU A 351 2.90 19.10 7.93
N ARG A 352 3.39 20.28 8.33
CA ARG A 352 4.55 20.47 9.23
C ARG A 352 5.80 19.73 8.74
N LEU A 353 6.04 19.80 7.43
CA LEU A 353 7.20 19.24 6.77
C LEU A 353 8.10 20.38 6.29
N ASP A 354 9.40 20.24 6.55
CA ASP A 354 10.42 21.09 5.95
C ASP A 354 10.53 20.82 4.44
N LEU A 355 11.01 21.81 3.67
CA LEU A 355 11.05 21.70 2.21
C LEU A 355 12.00 20.61 1.73
N ASP A 356 13.05 20.28 2.49
CA ASP A 356 13.95 19.15 2.22
C ASP A 356 13.23 17.77 2.25
N ARG A 357 12.02 17.71 2.82
CA ARG A 357 11.13 16.53 2.83
C ARG A 357 10.01 16.59 1.81
N THR A 358 10.11 17.49 0.84
CA THR A 358 9.16 17.58 -0.27
C THR A 358 9.76 17.05 -1.56
N VAL A 359 8.92 16.40 -2.35
CA VAL A 359 9.24 15.93 -3.70
C VAL A 359 8.26 16.61 -4.65
N ALA A 360 8.76 17.21 -5.72
CA ALA A 360 7.93 17.78 -6.78
C ALA A 360 8.19 17.03 -8.09
N VAL A 361 7.12 16.62 -8.78
CA VAL A 361 7.21 15.94 -10.07
C VAL A 361 6.40 16.72 -11.11
N GLY A 362 7.01 17.04 -12.24
CA GLY A 362 6.35 17.73 -13.36
C GLY A 362 7.13 17.57 -14.66
N ASP A 363 6.51 17.92 -15.78
CA ASP A 363 7.08 17.78 -17.13
C ASP A 363 7.39 19.14 -17.80
N GLY A 364 6.71 20.20 -17.34
CA GLY A 364 6.60 21.45 -18.07
C GLY A 364 7.41 22.61 -17.49
N ALA A 365 7.60 23.65 -18.31
CA ALA A 365 8.29 24.87 -17.87
C ALA A 365 7.51 25.66 -16.79
N ASN A 366 6.21 25.41 -16.68
CA ASN A 366 5.32 25.88 -15.62
C ASN A 366 5.62 25.22 -14.26
N ASP A 367 6.32 24.08 -14.22
CA ASP A 367 6.67 23.39 -12.98
C ASP A 367 8.02 23.81 -12.39
N LEU A 368 8.85 24.50 -13.16
CA LEU A 368 10.24 24.80 -12.82
C LEU A 368 10.41 25.43 -11.43
N ASP A 369 9.54 26.37 -11.03
CA ASP A 369 9.65 27.00 -9.70
C ASP A 369 9.20 26.06 -8.58
N MET A 370 8.25 25.15 -8.85
CA MET A 370 7.82 24.12 -7.89
C MET A 370 8.92 23.05 -7.73
N ILE A 371 9.49 22.59 -8.84
CA ILE A 371 10.63 21.66 -8.91
C ILE A 371 11.81 22.25 -8.15
N ALA A 372 12.18 23.51 -8.42
CA ALA A 372 13.30 24.18 -7.76
C ALA A 372 13.06 24.48 -6.26
N ALA A 373 11.79 24.59 -5.83
CA ALA A 373 11.46 24.83 -4.42
C ALA A 373 11.43 23.56 -3.57
N ALA A 374 11.35 22.38 -4.19
CA ALA A 374 11.29 21.11 -3.50
C ALA A 374 12.67 20.62 -3.04
N GLY A 375 12.71 19.75 -2.03
CA GLY A 375 13.94 19.07 -1.61
C GLY A 375 14.44 18.04 -2.63
N LEU A 376 13.52 17.50 -3.43
CA LEU A 376 13.81 16.71 -4.62
C LEU A 376 12.86 17.11 -5.77
N GLY A 377 13.39 17.82 -6.75
CA GLY A 377 12.68 18.16 -7.99
C GLY A 377 12.92 17.12 -9.09
N VAL A 378 11.85 16.50 -9.58
CA VAL A 378 11.88 15.44 -10.60
C VAL A 378 11.23 15.93 -11.89
N ALA A 379 12.01 15.95 -12.97
CA ALA A 379 11.52 16.18 -14.33
C ALA A 379 11.02 14.85 -14.94
N PHE A 380 9.72 14.66 -15.06
CA PHE A 380 9.12 13.44 -15.61
C PHE A 380 8.80 13.59 -17.10
N ASN A 381 9.44 12.80 -17.97
CA ASN A 381 9.36 12.87 -19.44
C ASN A 381 9.42 14.29 -20.01
N ALA A 382 10.11 15.18 -19.29
CA ALA A 382 10.00 16.62 -19.44
C ALA A 382 10.68 17.14 -20.71
N LYS A 383 10.48 18.41 -21.05
CA LYS A 383 11.25 19.08 -22.12
C LYS A 383 12.72 19.32 -21.69
N PRO A 384 13.68 19.45 -22.64
CA PRO A 384 15.12 19.60 -22.30
C PRO A 384 15.41 20.70 -21.27
N LEU A 385 14.80 21.88 -21.41
CA LEU A 385 14.96 23.00 -20.48
C LEU A 385 14.59 22.64 -19.03
N VAL A 386 13.58 21.79 -18.85
CA VAL A 386 13.10 21.36 -17.53
C VAL A 386 14.05 20.31 -16.95
N ARG A 387 14.52 19.37 -17.78
CA ARG A 387 15.51 18.36 -17.38
C ARG A 387 16.81 18.99 -16.90
N GLU A 388 17.28 20.04 -17.57
CA GLU A 388 18.52 20.75 -17.21
C GLU A 388 18.44 21.50 -15.87
N GLN A 389 17.23 21.85 -15.42
CA GLN A 389 17.01 22.64 -14.20
C GLN A 389 16.51 21.80 -13.01
N ALA A 390 16.02 20.58 -13.24
CA ALA A 390 15.59 19.67 -12.19
C ALA A 390 16.77 18.98 -11.50
N ASP A 391 16.54 18.46 -10.29
CA ASP A 391 17.57 17.70 -9.57
C ASP A 391 17.86 16.35 -10.23
N THR A 392 16.84 15.78 -10.87
CA THR A 392 16.90 14.53 -11.63
C THR A 392 15.80 14.51 -12.68
N SER A 393 15.98 13.68 -13.71
CA SER A 393 14.94 13.35 -14.68
C SER A 393 14.53 11.89 -14.60
N LEU A 394 13.31 11.59 -15.01
CA LEU A 394 12.82 10.25 -15.34
C LEU A 394 12.32 10.27 -16.78
N ASN A 395 12.97 9.53 -17.67
CA ASN A 395 12.69 9.53 -19.11
C ASN A 395 12.04 8.22 -19.60
N ASN A 396 11.41 7.50 -18.68
CA ASN A 396 10.61 6.31 -18.97
C ASN A 396 9.12 6.61 -18.70
N PRO A 397 8.19 5.89 -19.33
CA PRO A 397 6.76 6.22 -19.26
C PRO A 397 6.06 5.77 -17.96
N TYR A 398 6.81 5.33 -16.94
CA TYR A 398 6.27 4.72 -15.71
C TYR A 398 6.47 5.66 -14.52
N LEU A 399 5.37 6.25 -14.04
CA LEU A 399 5.37 7.24 -12.96
C LEU A 399 5.75 6.66 -11.60
N ASP A 400 5.50 5.36 -11.38
CA ASP A 400 5.96 4.59 -10.22
C ASP A 400 7.49 4.48 -10.15
N SER A 401 8.24 4.79 -11.20
CA SER A 401 9.71 4.95 -11.12
C SER A 401 10.15 6.00 -10.08
N VAL A 402 9.27 6.94 -9.71
CA VAL A 402 9.50 7.89 -8.60
C VAL A 402 9.75 7.14 -7.29
N LEU A 403 9.12 5.98 -7.06
CA LEU A 403 9.34 5.15 -5.86
C LEU A 403 10.83 4.77 -5.71
N HIS A 404 11.49 4.44 -6.82
CA HIS A 404 12.90 4.05 -6.81
C HIS A 404 13.84 5.22 -6.47
N LEU A 405 13.48 6.45 -6.85
CA LEU A 405 14.19 7.66 -6.42
C LEU A 405 14.06 7.92 -4.91
N LEU A 406 13.00 7.39 -4.30
CA LEU A 406 12.75 7.43 -2.86
C LEU A 406 13.35 6.23 -2.13
N GLY A 407 13.98 5.31 -2.86
CA GLY A 407 14.64 4.15 -2.28
C GLY A 407 13.76 2.93 -2.09
N ILE A 408 12.56 2.94 -2.67
CA ILE A 408 11.59 1.85 -2.56
C ILE A 408 11.82 0.90 -3.74
N SER A 409 12.02 -0.38 -3.44
CA SER A 409 12.23 -1.40 -4.47
C SER A 409 10.91 -1.79 -5.14
N ARG A 410 11.01 -2.42 -6.31
CA ARG A 410 9.87 -2.96 -7.01
C ARG A 410 9.17 -4.06 -6.19
N GLU A 411 9.95 -4.91 -5.54
CA GLU A 411 9.42 -5.96 -4.67
C GLU A 411 8.61 -5.36 -3.51
N GLU A 412 9.11 -4.31 -2.86
CA GLU A 412 8.38 -3.60 -1.79
C GLU A 412 7.08 -2.96 -2.31
N ALA A 413 7.08 -2.43 -3.54
CA ALA A 413 5.88 -1.88 -4.17
C ALA A 413 4.83 -2.98 -4.47
N ASP A 414 5.27 -4.13 -4.96
CA ASP A 414 4.40 -5.27 -5.28
C ASP A 414 3.80 -5.91 -4.01
N GLU A 415 4.52 -5.91 -2.87
CA GLU A 415 4.00 -6.34 -1.56
C GLU A 415 2.79 -5.51 -1.10
N VAL A 416 2.82 -4.19 -1.32
CA VAL A 416 1.69 -3.33 -0.99
C VAL A 416 0.48 -3.66 -1.86
N GLN A 417 0.71 -3.93 -3.15
CA GLN A 417 -0.37 -4.23 -4.09
C GLN A 417 -1.03 -5.58 -3.79
N THR A 418 -0.25 -6.62 -3.55
CA THR A 418 -0.75 -7.96 -3.17
C THR A 418 -1.55 -7.93 -1.87
N SER A 419 -1.07 -7.20 -0.84
CA SER A 419 -1.81 -7.04 0.42
C SER A 419 -3.16 -6.32 0.25
N ARG A 420 -3.28 -5.44 -0.75
CA ARG A 420 -4.52 -4.72 -1.06
C ARG A 420 -5.49 -5.59 -1.85
N ASP A 421 -4.99 -6.42 -2.75
CA ASP A 421 -5.82 -7.34 -3.53
C ASP A 421 -6.41 -8.43 -2.62
N ASP A 422 -5.65 -8.94 -1.65
CA ASP A 422 -6.15 -9.84 -0.59
C ASP A 422 -7.23 -9.16 0.27
N ASP A 423 -7.01 -7.91 0.70
CA ASP A 423 -8.01 -7.13 1.44
C ASP A 423 -9.24 -6.78 0.57
N GLY A 424 -9.07 -6.63 -0.74
CA GLY A 424 -10.11 -6.33 -1.73
C GLY A 424 -11.00 -7.54 -2.04
N GLU A 425 -10.40 -8.72 -2.21
CA GLU A 425 -11.12 -9.99 -2.36
C GLU A 425 -11.99 -10.31 -1.14
N LEU A 426 -11.56 -9.88 0.05
CA LEU A 426 -12.28 -10.04 1.32
C LEU A 426 -13.35 -8.95 1.57
N ARG A 427 -13.24 -7.77 0.95
CA ARG A 427 -14.16 -6.63 1.16
C ARG A 427 -15.22 -6.45 0.07
N GLY A 428 -15.16 -7.24 -1.02
CA GLY A 428 -16.17 -7.23 -2.08
C GLY A 428 -17.50 -7.91 -1.68
N PRO A 429 -18.54 -7.83 -2.53
CA PRO A 429 -19.84 -8.45 -2.24
C PRO A 429 -19.71 -9.97 -2.16
N VAL A 430 -20.31 -10.57 -1.13
CA VAL A 430 -20.41 -12.03 -0.99
C VAL A 430 -21.42 -12.54 -2.01
N ALA A 431 -20.99 -13.48 -2.85
CA ALA A 431 -21.88 -14.20 -3.75
C ALA A 431 -22.33 -15.52 -3.11
N LEU A 432 -23.56 -15.94 -3.39
CA LEU A 432 -24.07 -17.25 -3.01
C LEU A 432 -24.17 -18.13 -4.25
N ARG A 433 -23.69 -19.37 -4.14
CA ARG A 433 -23.81 -20.40 -5.18
C ARG A 433 -24.53 -21.61 -4.59
N PRO A 434 -25.52 -22.20 -5.28
CA PRO A 434 -26.17 -23.43 -4.83
C PRO A 434 -25.16 -24.53 -4.51
N LEU A 435 -25.40 -25.23 -3.40
CA LEU A 435 -24.62 -26.39 -2.97
C LEU A 435 -24.73 -27.51 -4.03
N ARG A 436 -23.62 -28.21 -4.27
CA ARG A 436 -23.55 -29.38 -5.15
C ARG A 436 -23.00 -30.56 -4.37
N ARG A 437 -23.31 -31.79 -4.80
CA ARG A 437 -22.76 -33.01 -4.18
C ARG A 437 -21.22 -33.05 -4.19
N ASP A 438 -20.60 -32.47 -5.22
CA ASP A 438 -19.14 -32.32 -5.29
C ASP A 438 -18.55 -31.43 -4.18
N ASP A 439 -19.38 -30.61 -3.52
CA ASP A 439 -18.97 -29.74 -2.42
C ASP A 439 -18.99 -30.47 -1.05
N PHE A 440 -19.54 -31.70 -0.96
CA PHE A 440 -19.66 -32.42 0.32
C PHE A 440 -18.33 -32.67 1.04
N PRO A 441 -17.21 -33.01 0.36
CA PRO A 441 -15.92 -33.13 1.05
C PRO A 441 -15.47 -31.81 1.70
N LEU A 442 -15.75 -30.67 1.04
CA LEU A 442 -15.44 -29.35 1.59
C LEU A 442 -16.34 -29.03 2.78
N LEU A 443 -17.65 -29.25 2.64
CA LEU A 443 -18.61 -29.02 3.71
C LEU A 443 -18.33 -29.90 4.94
N ALA A 444 -18.02 -31.19 4.75
CA ALA A 444 -17.57 -32.08 5.82
C ALA A 444 -16.36 -31.51 6.55
N SER A 445 -15.36 -31.03 5.80
CA SER A 445 -14.15 -30.44 6.39
C SER A 445 -14.41 -29.17 7.20
N TRP A 446 -15.47 -28.42 6.88
CA TRP A 446 -15.90 -27.25 7.63
C TRP A 446 -16.70 -27.62 8.88
N LEU A 447 -17.61 -28.58 8.76
CA LEU A 447 -18.42 -29.08 9.88
C LEU A 447 -17.55 -29.75 10.95
N ASP A 448 -16.51 -30.48 10.55
CA ASP A 448 -15.51 -31.08 11.46
C ASP A 448 -14.64 -30.07 12.22
N GLN A 449 -14.70 -28.78 11.86
CA GLN A 449 -13.89 -27.78 12.57
C GLN A 449 -14.41 -27.55 13.98
N PRO A 450 -13.55 -27.50 15.01
CA PRO A 450 -13.98 -27.41 16.41
C PRO A 450 -14.92 -26.23 16.73
N ARG A 451 -14.82 -25.13 15.97
CA ARG A 451 -15.66 -23.93 16.14
C ARG A 451 -17.02 -24.03 15.46
N VAL A 452 -17.15 -24.89 14.45
CA VAL A 452 -18.39 -25.17 13.72
C VAL A 452 -19.09 -26.36 14.38
N ALA A 453 -18.40 -27.49 14.55
CA ALA A 453 -18.87 -28.73 15.19
C ALA A 453 -19.54 -28.51 16.56
N ARG A 454 -19.14 -27.46 17.28
CA ARG A 454 -19.78 -27.09 18.55
C ARG A 454 -21.27 -26.78 18.37
N TRP A 455 -21.62 -26.07 17.31
CA TRP A 455 -22.97 -25.57 17.01
C TRP A 455 -23.68 -26.39 15.93
N TRP A 456 -22.97 -27.30 15.27
CA TRP A 456 -23.47 -28.27 14.30
C TRP A 456 -23.00 -29.65 14.76
N PRO A 457 -23.71 -30.32 15.69
CA PRO A 457 -23.17 -31.48 16.40
C PRO A 457 -23.44 -32.84 15.75
N ASP A 458 -24.21 -32.87 14.65
CA ASP A 458 -24.60 -34.11 13.97
C ASP A 458 -23.41 -34.86 13.36
N ALA A 459 -23.60 -36.10 12.91
CA ALA A 459 -22.55 -36.80 12.19
C ALA A 459 -22.35 -36.17 10.80
N HIS A 460 -21.10 -36.01 10.36
CA HIS A 460 -20.78 -35.29 9.11
C HIS A 460 -20.02 -36.17 8.10
N THR A 461 -20.27 -37.47 8.09
CA THR A 461 -19.73 -38.33 7.03
C THR A 461 -20.39 -37.99 5.69
N LEU A 462 -19.77 -38.36 4.57
CA LEU A 462 -20.36 -38.11 3.25
C LEU A 462 -21.74 -38.78 3.08
N GLU A 463 -22.01 -39.88 3.79
CA GLU A 463 -23.31 -40.55 3.79
C GLU A 463 -24.35 -39.73 4.57
N ASP A 464 -23.96 -39.16 5.71
CA ASP A 464 -24.82 -38.25 6.50
C ASP A 464 -25.15 -36.99 5.71
N LEU A 465 -24.14 -36.37 5.05
CA LEU A 465 -24.37 -35.19 4.22
C LEU A 465 -25.29 -35.47 3.02
N GLU A 466 -25.23 -36.66 2.42
CA GLU A 466 -26.16 -37.05 1.35
C GLU A 466 -27.58 -37.23 1.89
N LEU A 467 -27.73 -37.76 3.11
CA LEU A 467 -29.03 -37.91 3.76
C LEU A 467 -29.64 -36.56 4.12
N ASP A 468 -28.85 -35.64 4.68
CA ASP A 468 -29.30 -34.36 5.21
C ASP A 468 -29.46 -33.29 4.12
N TYR A 469 -28.57 -33.25 3.13
CA TYR A 469 -28.52 -32.18 2.12
C TYR A 469 -28.84 -32.64 0.70
N GLY A 470 -28.78 -33.94 0.41
CA GLY A 470 -29.13 -34.50 -0.91
C GLY A 470 -30.55 -34.11 -1.37
N PRO A 471 -31.59 -34.25 -0.51
CA PRO A 471 -32.95 -33.84 -0.85
C PRO A 471 -33.10 -32.37 -1.26
N GLY A 472 -32.37 -31.46 -0.59
CA GLY A 472 -32.37 -30.02 -0.94
C GLY A 472 -31.69 -29.73 -2.27
N ILE A 473 -30.67 -30.52 -2.65
CA ILE A 473 -30.02 -30.44 -3.97
C ILE A 473 -30.94 -30.97 -5.08
N ASP A 474 -31.70 -32.03 -4.79
CA ASP A 474 -32.64 -32.64 -5.74
C ASP A 474 -33.96 -31.84 -5.87
N GLY A 475 -34.20 -30.90 -4.97
CA GLY A 475 -35.42 -30.09 -4.90
C GLY A 475 -36.63 -30.86 -4.36
N THR A 476 -36.40 -31.98 -3.66
CA THR A 476 -37.45 -32.72 -2.95
C THR A 476 -37.68 -32.19 -1.54
N ASP A 477 -36.72 -31.43 -1.00
CA ASP A 477 -36.80 -30.63 0.21
C ASP A 477 -36.80 -29.14 -0.17
N PRO A 478 -37.73 -28.32 0.36
CA PRO A 478 -37.80 -26.88 0.06
C PRO A 478 -36.65 -26.04 0.64
N ILE A 479 -35.78 -26.60 1.50
CA ILE A 479 -34.63 -25.88 2.05
C ILE A 479 -33.64 -25.50 0.94
N HIS A 480 -33.32 -24.20 0.85
CA HIS A 480 -32.32 -23.70 -0.08
C HIS A 480 -30.91 -23.77 0.53
N LEU A 481 -30.01 -24.50 -0.12
CA LEU A 481 -28.63 -24.73 0.32
C LEU A 481 -27.63 -24.01 -0.59
N ALA A 482 -26.75 -23.19 -0.01
CA ALA A 482 -25.75 -22.42 -0.76
C ALA A 482 -24.40 -22.30 -0.06
N LEU A 483 -23.32 -22.23 -0.85
CA LEU A 483 -22.01 -21.81 -0.39
C LEU A 483 -21.83 -20.30 -0.59
N ALA A 484 -21.25 -19.63 0.40
CA ALA A 484 -20.80 -18.25 0.32
C ALA A 484 -19.40 -18.17 -0.32
N LEU A 485 -19.25 -17.28 -1.29
CA LEU A 485 -18.04 -17.05 -2.06
C LEU A 485 -17.51 -15.63 -1.81
N THR A 486 -16.19 -15.50 -1.66
CA THR A 486 -15.49 -14.21 -1.70
C THR A 486 -15.62 -13.58 -3.10
N ALA A 487 -15.25 -12.31 -3.25
CA ALA A 487 -15.27 -11.67 -4.56
C ALA A 487 -14.32 -12.35 -5.58
N GLY A 488 -13.24 -12.98 -5.09
CA GLY A 488 -12.32 -13.81 -5.89
C GLY A 488 -12.85 -15.22 -6.21
N GLY A 489 -14.06 -15.58 -5.77
CA GLY A 489 -14.69 -16.88 -6.05
C GLY A 489 -14.31 -18.02 -5.11
N ARG A 490 -13.49 -17.78 -4.09
CA ARG A 490 -13.17 -18.77 -3.04
C ARG A 490 -14.39 -19.02 -2.15
N ALA A 491 -14.83 -20.27 -2.05
CA ALA A 491 -15.88 -20.69 -1.11
C ALA A 491 -15.37 -20.61 0.33
N PHE A 492 -16.17 -20.06 1.24
CA PHE A 492 -15.76 -19.86 2.63
C PHE A 492 -16.83 -20.02 3.71
N GLY A 493 -18.09 -20.13 3.33
CA GLY A 493 -19.19 -20.30 4.27
C GLY A 493 -20.32 -21.11 3.65
N PHE A 494 -21.23 -21.58 4.49
CA PHE A 494 -22.41 -22.34 4.10
C PHE A 494 -23.65 -21.69 4.70
N VAL A 495 -24.75 -21.71 3.94
CA VAL A 495 -26.01 -21.06 4.27
C VAL A 495 -27.16 -22.00 3.93
N GLN A 496 -28.13 -22.06 4.84
CA GLN A 496 -29.45 -22.62 4.60
C GLN A 496 -30.51 -21.51 4.68
N THR A 497 -31.55 -21.61 3.87
CA THR A 497 -32.70 -20.69 3.91
C THR A 497 -33.98 -21.48 3.70
N TYR A 498 -34.94 -21.32 4.59
CA TYR A 498 -36.19 -22.10 4.60
C TYR A 498 -37.38 -21.25 5.05
N ARG A 499 -38.60 -21.71 4.79
CA ARG A 499 -39.82 -21.12 5.36
C ARG A 499 -40.20 -21.89 6.61
N TYR A 500 -40.57 -21.18 7.67
CA TYR A 500 -41.12 -21.83 8.87
C TYR A 500 -42.46 -22.54 8.60
N ASP A 501 -43.15 -22.23 7.49
CA ASP A 501 -44.35 -22.97 7.07
C ASP A 501 -44.04 -24.42 6.67
N ASP A 502 -42.83 -24.68 6.18
CA ASP A 502 -42.37 -26.01 5.72
C ASP A 502 -41.69 -26.80 6.85
N GLU A 503 -41.32 -26.14 7.95
CA GLU A 503 -40.62 -26.69 9.11
C GLU A 503 -41.48 -26.62 10.40
N PRO A 504 -42.45 -27.53 10.58
CA PRO A 504 -43.44 -27.43 11.67
C PRO A 504 -42.84 -27.57 13.07
N GLU A 505 -41.76 -28.32 13.24
CA GLU A 505 -41.08 -28.49 14.53
C GLU A 505 -40.33 -27.20 14.93
N SER A 506 -39.50 -26.68 14.03
CA SER A 506 -38.79 -25.41 14.21
C SER A 506 -39.74 -24.24 14.42
N ARG A 507 -40.87 -24.22 13.68
CA ARG A 507 -41.93 -23.24 13.87
C ARG A 507 -42.56 -23.31 15.26
N ALA A 508 -42.93 -24.51 15.73
CA ALA A 508 -43.55 -24.68 17.04
C ALA A 508 -42.63 -24.25 18.18
N ALA A 509 -41.32 -24.55 18.07
CA ALA A 509 -40.32 -24.11 19.03
C ALA A 509 -40.20 -22.57 19.08
N LEU A 510 -40.26 -21.91 17.93
CA LEU A 510 -40.19 -20.44 17.84
C LEU A 510 -41.50 -19.77 18.30
N GLU A 511 -42.66 -20.34 17.97
CA GLU A 511 -43.99 -19.85 18.38
C GLU A 511 -44.18 -19.86 19.90
N ALA A 512 -43.43 -20.69 20.63
CA ALA A 512 -43.40 -20.67 22.09
C ALA A 512 -42.79 -19.38 22.68
N LEU A 513 -41.95 -18.68 21.91
CA LEU A 513 -41.26 -17.46 22.34
C LEU A 513 -41.86 -16.18 21.75
N LEU A 514 -42.32 -16.22 20.50
CA LEU A 514 -42.91 -15.07 19.80
C LEU A 514 -43.84 -15.52 18.66
N PRO A 515 -44.83 -14.70 18.26
CA PRO A 515 -45.65 -14.99 17.09
C PRO A 515 -44.82 -15.10 15.81
N VAL A 516 -45.00 -16.19 15.05
CA VAL A 516 -44.36 -16.42 13.75
C VAL A 516 -45.38 -16.18 12.63
N PRO A 517 -45.25 -15.12 11.83
CA PRO A 517 -46.20 -14.85 10.76
C PRO A 517 -46.10 -15.90 9.63
N PRO A 518 -47.20 -16.19 8.92
CA PRO A 518 -47.15 -17.04 7.72
C PRO A 518 -46.11 -16.53 6.71
N GLY A 519 -45.33 -17.44 6.16
CA GLY A 519 -44.26 -17.12 5.21
C GLY A 519 -42.98 -16.54 5.82
N ALA A 520 -42.84 -16.48 7.15
CA ALA A 520 -41.58 -16.11 7.77
C ALA A 520 -40.43 -17.03 7.33
N LEU A 521 -39.26 -16.45 7.07
CA LEU A 521 -38.06 -17.19 6.70
C LEU A 521 -37.17 -17.46 7.90
N GLY A 522 -36.51 -18.61 7.91
CA GLY A 522 -35.35 -18.94 8.75
C GLY A 522 -34.08 -18.99 7.91
N ILE A 523 -32.94 -18.68 8.54
CA ILE A 523 -31.62 -18.87 7.94
C ILE A 523 -30.65 -19.48 8.96
N ASP A 524 -29.87 -20.46 8.50
CA ASP A 524 -28.74 -21.01 9.24
C ASP A 524 -27.46 -20.76 8.46
N TYR A 525 -26.35 -20.52 9.15
CA TYR A 525 -25.12 -20.12 8.49
C TYR A 525 -23.87 -20.47 9.31
N LEU A 526 -22.77 -20.69 8.60
CA LEU A 526 -21.45 -20.91 9.18
C LEU A 526 -20.34 -20.30 8.32
N ILE A 527 -19.21 -19.98 8.95
CA ILE A 527 -17.95 -19.64 8.29
C ILE A 527 -17.00 -20.81 8.45
N GLY A 528 -16.78 -21.52 7.35
CA GLY A 528 -16.00 -22.74 7.31
C GLY A 528 -14.50 -22.52 7.18
N GLU A 529 -14.03 -21.43 6.57
CA GLU A 529 -12.59 -21.23 6.38
C GLU A 529 -11.91 -20.61 7.62
N PRO A 530 -10.93 -21.28 8.27
CA PRO A 530 -10.36 -20.82 9.55
C PRO A 530 -9.69 -19.44 9.48
N ASP A 531 -9.00 -19.14 8.39
CA ASP A 531 -8.30 -17.86 8.14
C ASP A 531 -9.25 -16.68 7.90
N LEU A 532 -10.52 -16.99 7.61
CA LEU A 532 -11.58 -16.02 7.31
C LEU A 532 -12.54 -15.80 8.49
N GLN A 533 -12.47 -16.63 9.52
CA GLN A 533 -13.21 -16.42 10.77
C GLN A 533 -12.75 -15.15 11.50
N GLY A 534 -13.70 -14.39 12.06
CA GLY A 534 -13.40 -13.17 12.80
C GLY A 534 -13.03 -11.95 11.95
N ARG A 535 -13.04 -12.06 10.61
CA ARG A 535 -12.76 -10.97 9.67
C ARG A 535 -13.96 -10.07 9.35
N GLY A 536 -15.12 -10.30 9.97
CA GLY A 536 -16.35 -9.53 9.74
C GLY A 536 -17.25 -10.07 8.61
N LEU A 537 -16.85 -11.15 7.94
CA LEU A 537 -17.57 -11.74 6.81
C LEU A 537 -18.94 -12.35 7.18
N GLY A 538 -19.16 -12.74 8.44
CA GLY A 538 -20.43 -13.35 8.87
C GLY A 538 -21.65 -12.45 8.61
N ALA A 539 -21.53 -11.14 8.85
CA ALA A 539 -22.61 -10.20 8.55
C ALA A 539 -22.91 -10.12 7.04
N ALA A 540 -21.86 -10.17 6.20
CA ALA A 540 -22.01 -10.13 4.75
C ALA A 540 -22.68 -11.41 4.21
N VAL A 541 -22.34 -12.59 4.75
CA VAL A 541 -23.01 -13.86 4.43
C VAL A 541 -24.49 -13.80 4.80
N ILE A 542 -24.82 -13.33 6.01
CA ILE A 542 -26.20 -13.17 6.47
C ILE A 542 -26.97 -12.21 5.56
N SER A 543 -26.40 -11.05 5.22
CA SER A 543 -27.05 -10.09 4.33
C SER A 543 -27.29 -10.66 2.93
N ALA A 544 -26.35 -11.45 2.39
CA ALA A 544 -26.53 -12.12 1.10
C ALA A 544 -27.65 -13.18 1.17
N ALA A 545 -27.69 -13.97 2.25
CA ALA A 545 -28.71 -15.00 2.49
C ALA A 545 -30.12 -14.38 2.58
N VAL A 546 -30.27 -13.30 3.35
CA VAL A 546 -31.53 -12.56 3.48
C VAL A 546 -31.96 -12.00 2.13
N ALA A 547 -31.05 -11.34 1.40
CA ALA A 547 -31.38 -10.73 0.12
C ALA A 547 -31.88 -11.77 -0.88
N GLU A 548 -31.20 -12.91 -0.97
CA GLU A 548 -31.59 -14.00 -1.84
C GLU A 548 -32.89 -14.67 -1.40
N GLY A 549 -33.06 -14.94 -0.11
CA GLY A 549 -34.27 -15.50 0.48
C GLY A 549 -35.51 -14.64 0.21
N LEU A 550 -35.42 -13.32 0.41
CA LEU A 550 -36.52 -12.40 0.16
C LEU A 550 -36.85 -12.20 -1.33
N VAL A 551 -35.89 -12.48 -2.23
CA VAL A 551 -36.09 -12.54 -3.67
C VAL A 551 -36.80 -13.83 -4.07
N ARG A 552 -36.40 -14.98 -3.51
CA ARG A 552 -37.05 -16.29 -3.74
C ARG A 552 -38.46 -16.35 -3.17
N HIS A 553 -38.68 -15.72 -2.01
CA HIS A 553 -39.95 -15.67 -1.30
C HIS A 553 -40.40 -14.21 -1.13
N PRO A 554 -41.00 -13.60 -2.18
CA PRO A 554 -41.42 -12.21 -2.15
C PRO A 554 -42.58 -11.95 -1.16
N ASP A 555 -43.30 -12.99 -0.76
CA ASP A 555 -44.38 -12.97 0.22
C ASP A 555 -43.89 -13.02 1.68
N ALA A 556 -42.60 -13.29 1.92
CA ALA A 556 -42.05 -13.36 3.27
C ALA A 556 -42.07 -11.99 3.96
N PRO A 557 -42.77 -11.84 5.10
CA PRO A 557 -42.88 -10.56 5.81
C PRO A 557 -41.66 -10.24 6.69
N GLU A 558 -40.96 -11.28 7.16
CA GLU A 558 -39.78 -11.15 8.01
C GLU A 558 -38.88 -12.38 7.95
N VAL A 559 -37.62 -12.19 8.39
CA VAL A 559 -36.65 -13.27 8.65
C VAL A 559 -36.46 -13.36 10.16
N LEU A 560 -36.60 -14.56 10.72
CA LEU A 560 -36.38 -14.86 12.13
C LEU A 560 -35.20 -15.84 12.26
N VAL A 561 -34.36 -15.63 13.26
CA VAL A 561 -33.21 -16.51 13.53
C VAL A 561 -33.10 -16.71 15.04
N SER A 562 -33.22 -17.95 15.49
CA SER A 562 -32.92 -18.35 16.87
C SER A 562 -31.45 -18.75 16.99
N VAL A 563 -30.79 -18.29 18.04
CA VAL A 563 -29.37 -18.60 18.31
C VAL A 563 -29.17 -18.84 19.80
N PRO A 564 -28.37 -19.85 20.20
CA PRO A 564 -27.99 -20.03 21.60
C PRO A 564 -27.36 -18.76 22.15
N LEU A 565 -27.73 -18.35 23.37
CA LEU A 565 -27.23 -17.11 23.99
C LEU A 565 -25.69 -17.14 24.15
N GLY A 566 -25.13 -18.33 24.37
CA GLY A 566 -23.69 -18.59 24.39
C GLY A 566 -22.97 -18.38 23.06
N ASN A 567 -23.67 -18.40 21.92
CA ASN A 567 -23.09 -18.21 20.59
C ASN A 567 -22.93 -16.72 20.23
N ARG A 568 -22.04 -16.05 20.97
CA ARG A 568 -21.79 -14.60 20.85
C ARG A 568 -21.33 -14.15 19.48
N ALA A 569 -20.63 -15.01 18.75
CA ALA A 569 -20.18 -14.69 17.40
C ALA A 569 -21.35 -14.57 16.43
N SER A 570 -22.32 -15.49 16.53
CA SER A 570 -23.48 -15.57 15.65
C SER A 570 -24.43 -14.40 15.86
N TRP A 571 -24.89 -14.15 17.09
CA TRP A 571 -25.81 -13.03 17.33
C TRP A 571 -25.19 -11.64 17.12
N ARG A 572 -23.87 -11.48 17.32
CA ARG A 572 -23.17 -10.23 16.91
C ARG A 572 -23.12 -10.04 15.39
N ALA A 573 -23.10 -11.13 14.62
CA ALA A 573 -23.16 -11.04 13.17
C ALA A 573 -24.56 -10.64 12.69
N LEU A 574 -25.62 -11.16 13.33
CA LEU A 574 -27.01 -10.75 13.08
C LEU A 574 -27.24 -9.27 13.36
N GLU A 575 -26.79 -8.77 14.52
CA GLU A 575 -26.87 -7.33 14.85
C GLU A 575 -26.19 -6.46 13.77
N LYS A 576 -25.01 -6.87 13.30
CA LYS A 576 -24.27 -6.16 12.24
C LYS A 576 -24.96 -6.24 10.88
N ALA A 577 -25.71 -7.30 10.62
CA ALA A 577 -26.52 -7.48 9.42
C ALA A 577 -27.87 -6.74 9.51
N GLY A 578 -28.15 -6.02 10.62
CA GLY A 578 -29.34 -5.19 10.79
C GLY A 578 -30.50 -5.89 11.48
N PHE A 579 -30.32 -7.10 12.03
CA PHE A 579 -31.35 -7.77 12.82
C PHE A 579 -31.48 -7.15 14.20
N GLU A 580 -32.71 -7.13 14.71
CA GLU A 580 -33.04 -6.67 16.05
C GLU A 580 -33.39 -7.85 16.95
N ARG A 581 -33.04 -7.74 18.23
CA ARG A 581 -33.38 -8.76 19.23
C ARG A 581 -34.89 -8.72 19.52
N ALA A 582 -35.59 -9.82 19.23
CA ALA A 582 -37.04 -9.91 19.32
C ALA A 582 -37.55 -10.65 20.57
N ALA A 583 -36.88 -11.73 20.98
CA ALA A 583 -37.26 -12.52 22.15
C ALA A 583 -36.05 -13.24 22.78
N GLU A 584 -36.22 -13.73 24.00
CA GLU A 584 -35.28 -14.63 24.68
C GLU A 584 -36.10 -15.65 25.47
N GLY A 585 -35.68 -16.91 25.48
CA GLY A 585 -36.33 -17.94 26.27
C GLY A 585 -35.74 -19.33 26.09
N ASP A 586 -36.43 -20.31 26.66
CA ASP A 586 -36.03 -21.71 26.66
C ASP A 586 -36.35 -22.37 25.32
N MET A 587 -35.33 -22.92 24.65
CA MET A 587 -35.47 -23.80 23.49
C MET A 587 -34.49 -24.97 23.62
N VAL A 588 -34.84 -26.11 23.02
CA VAL A 588 -33.94 -27.27 22.98
C VAL A 588 -32.73 -26.92 22.10
N PRO A 589 -31.50 -26.95 22.61
CA PRO A 589 -30.31 -26.67 21.82
C PRO A 589 -29.97 -27.86 20.91
N ASP A 590 -29.39 -27.58 19.74
CA ASP A 590 -28.91 -28.61 18.81
C ASP A 590 -27.86 -29.50 19.48
N ASN A 591 -26.97 -28.90 20.28
CA ASN A 591 -26.02 -29.62 21.12
C ASN A 591 -26.61 -29.82 22.53
N PRO A 592 -26.93 -31.06 22.95
CA PRO A 592 -27.54 -31.33 24.25
C PRO A 592 -26.68 -30.91 25.46
N LEU A 593 -25.39 -30.58 25.24
CA LEU A 593 -24.48 -30.10 26.27
C LEU A 593 -24.53 -28.57 26.47
N ASP A 594 -25.10 -27.83 25.52
CA ASP A 594 -25.27 -26.38 25.66
C ASP A 594 -26.52 -26.07 26.49
N PRO A 595 -26.58 -24.90 27.15
CA PRO A 595 -27.77 -24.51 27.89
C PRO A 595 -28.93 -24.12 26.95
N HIS A 596 -30.16 -24.21 27.46
CA HIS A 596 -31.39 -24.00 26.71
C HIS A 596 -31.70 -22.52 26.40
N ASP A 597 -30.88 -21.59 26.88
CA ASP A 597 -31.07 -20.16 26.72
C ASP A 597 -30.82 -19.74 25.26
N HIS A 598 -31.90 -19.35 24.56
CA HIS A 598 -31.85 -18.87 23.19
C HIS A 598 -32.30 -17.43 23.10
N VAL A 599 -31.71 -16.71 22.15
CA VAL A 599 -32.14 -15.38 21.73
C VAL A 599 -32.65 -15.45 20.29
N VAL A 600 -33.82 -14.84 20.05
CA VAL A 600 -34.40 -14.73 18.72
C VAL A 600 -34.14 -13.34 18.17
N TYR A 601 -33.64 -13.28 16.95
CA TYR A 601 -33.44 -12.08 16.15
C TYR A 601 -34.45 -12.00 15.03
N ARG A 602 -34.87 -10.77 14.70
CA ARG A 602 -35.84 -10.46 13.65
C ARG A 602 -35.27 -9.42 12.69
N LEU A 603 -35.55 -9.61 11.41
CA LEU A 603 -35.42 -8.58 10.38
C LEU A 603 -36.74 -8.48 9.62
N THR A 604 -37.45 -7.35 9.79
CA THR A 604 -38.73 -7.10 9.14
C THR A 604 -38.53 -6.53 7.73
N ARG A 605 -39.28 -7.04 6.75
CA ARG A 605 -39.26 -6.50 5.39
C ARG A 605 -39.89 -5.11 5.38
N ILE A 606 -39.12 -4.10 4.98
CA ILE A 606 -39.62 -2.74 4.80
C ILE A 606 -40.26 -2.66 3.41
N ASP A 607 -41.57 -2.82 3.32
CA ASP A 607 -42.30 -2.55 2.09
C ASP A 607 -42.23 -1.06 1.76
N GLY A 608 -41.69 -0.73 0.58
CA GLY A 608 -41.51 0.64 0.08
C GLY A 608 -42.80 1.39 -0.27
N ARG A 609 -43.88 1.27 0.52
CA ARG A 609 -45.14 2.03 0.36
C ARG A 609 -45.60 2.69 1.67
N SER A 610 -45.15 3.94 1.82
CA SER A 610 -45.80 5.10 2.50
C SER A 610 -46.36 4.95 3.91
N THR A 611 -45.84 5.78 4.83
CA THR A 611 -46.68 6.80 5.48
C THR A 611 -45.99 8.16 5.54
N SER A 612 -46.46 9.08 4.69
CA SER A 612 -46.49 10.50 5.03
C SER A 612 -47.80 10.80 5.78
N ALA A 613 -47.71 11.80 6.66
CA ALA A 613 -48.78 12.63 7.23
C ALA A 613 -49.20 12.41 8.70
N SER A 614 -49.03 13.54 9.42
CA SER A 614 -49.79 14.03 10.57
C SER A 614 -49.24 13.57 11.93
N THR A 615 -49.02 14.44 12.94
CA THR A 615 -49.60 15.76 13.21
C THR A 615 -48.65 16.58 14.08
N SER A 616 -48.54 17.86 13.75
CA SER A 616 -48.23 18.90 14.72
C SER A 616 -49.32 18.94 15.79
N THR A 617 -48.93 18.86 17.05
CA THR A 617 -49.71 19.45 18.15
C THR A 617 -48.76 20.25 19.05
N ASP A 618 -49.08 21.53 19.07
CA ASP A 618 -48.60 22.57 19.96
C ASP A 618 -49.02 22.26 21.41
N SER A 619 -48.13 22.43 22.38
CA SER A 619 -48.48 22.85 23.75
C SER A 619 -47.25 23.35 24.49
N GLY A 620 -47.33 24.60 24.94
CA GLY A 620 -46.26 25.31 25.62
C GLY A 620 -46.00 24.90 27.07
N GLY A 621 -44.99 25.54 27.65
CA GLY A 621 -44.69 25.46 29.08
C GLY A 621 -43.43 26.25 29.43
N ALA A 622 -43.63 27.41 30.04
CA ALA A 622 -42.61 28.34 30.52
C ALA A 622 -41.80 27.83 31.72
N ALA A 623 -40.60 28.41 31.92
CA ALA A 623 -39.82 28.64 33.16
C ALA A 623 -38.32 28.31 32.92
N GLY A 624 -37.33 29.12 33.29
CA GLY A 624 -37.32 30.34 34.07
C GLY A 624 -35.93 30.99 34.05
N MET A 625 -35.93 32.28 34.39
CA MET A 625 -34.78 33.12 34.68
C MET A 625 -33.93 32.62 35.87
N GLY A 626 -32.65 33.01 35.85
CA GLY A 626 -31.80 33.22 37.02
C GLY A 626 -30.37 32.73 36.73
N VAL A 627 -29.31 33.52 36.80
CA VAL A 627 -29.05 34.90 37.23
C VAL A 627 -27.86 35.40 36.40
#